data_AF-U5Q8V3-F1
#
_entry.id   AF-U5Q8V3-F1
#
_cell.length_a   1.000
_cell.length_b   1.000
_cell.length_c   1.000
_cell.angle_alpha   90.00
_cell.angle_beta   90.00
_cell.angle_gamma   90.00
#
_symmetry.space_group_name_H-M   'P 1'
#
loop_
_entity.id
_entity.type
_entity.pdbx_description
1 polymer ?
#
loop_
_entity_poly.entity_id
_entity_poly.type
_entity_poly.pdbx_seq_one_letter_code
_entity_poly.pdbx_strand_id
1 'polypeptide(L)' 'MKPKKSITMNDYVKANRTASRNAEIEDHGHPVCHKKIHKSKKVYDRKKSKAGGNDLPFFFSI' A
#
# COMPACT_ATOMS: atom_id res chain seq x y z
N MET A 1 15.00 37.93 -23.18
CA MET A 1 14.16 37.98 -21.96
C MET A 1 13.93 36.56 -21.48
N LYS A 2 14.26 36.22 -20.21
CA LYS A 2 14.05 34.85 -19.71
C LYS A 2 12.54 34.60 -19.56
N PRO A 3 12.00 33.44 -20.00
CA PRO A 3 10.58 33.15 -19.88
C PRO A 3 10.18 33.06 -18.40
N LYS A 4 9.05 33.68 -18.04
CA LYS A 4 8.46 33.54 -16.70
C LYS A 4 8.01 32.09 -16.54
N LYS A 5 8.53 31.40 -15.51
CA LYS A 5 8.09 30.05 -15.18
C LYS A 5 6.67 30.12 -14.61
N SER A 6 5.68 29.68 -15.38
CA SER A 6 4.32 29.50 -14.90
C SER A 6 4.25 28.22 -14.05
N ILE A 7 3.67 28.33 -12.86
CA ILE A 7 3.45 27.17 -12.00
C ILE A 7 2.36 26.31 -12.65
N THR A 8 2.71 25.07 -12.99
CA THR A 8 1.75 24.13 -13.60
C THR A 8 0.96 23.42 -12.50
N MET A 9 -0.24 22.91 -12.80
CA MET A 9 -1.01 22.07 -11.87
C MET A 9 -0.19 20.90 -11.32
N ASN A 10 0.69 20.30 -12.14
CA ASN A 10 1.60 19.25 -11.70
C ASN A 10 2.62 19.72 -10.65
N ASP A 11 3.05 20.98 -10.72
CA ASP A 11 3.98 21.55 -9.75
C ASP A 11 3.30 21.77 -8.40
N TYR A 12 2.06 22.23 -8.43
CA TYR A 12 1.21 22.32 -7.23
C TYR A 12 1.03 20.95 -6.54
N VAL A 13 0.71 19.91 -7.32
CA VAL A 13 0.56 18.54 -6.79
C VAL A 13 1.88 18.01 -6.21
N LYS A 14 3.02 18.25 -6.87
CA LYS A 14 4.35 17.86 -6.37
C LYS A 14 4.72 18.58 -5.08
N ALA A 15 4.41 19.87 -4.98
CA ALA A 15 4.64 20.66 -3.77
C ALA A 15 3.85 20.08 -2.60
N ASN A 16 2.55 19.83 -2.78
CA ASN A 16 1.71 19.24 -1.73
C ASN A 16 2.18 17.86 -1.29
N ARG A 17 2.56 16.97 -2.23
CA ARG A 17 3.12 15.66 -1.88
C ARG A 17 4.41 15.76 -1.06
N THR A 18 5.21 16.79 -1.31
CA THR A 18 6.46 17.04 -0.58
C THR A 18 6.17 17.60 0.80
N ALA A 19 5.24 18.56 0.90
CA ALA A 19 4.78 19.12 2.16
C ALA A 19 4.22 18.04 3.10
N SER A 20 3.32 17.17 2.61
CA SER A 20 2.77 16.06 3.41
C SER A 20 3.86 15.12 3.90
N ARG A 21 4.82 14.75 3.05
CA ARG A 21 5.94 13.89 3.45
C ARG A 21 6.82 14.53 4.52
N ASN A 22 7.09 15.83 4.41
CA ASN A 22 7.92 16.54 5.38
C ASN A 22 7.21 16.64 6.73
N ALA A 23 5.90 16.87 6.75
CA ALA A 23 5.10 16.83 7.97
C ALA A 23 5.17 15.45 8.64
N GLU A 24 5.03 14.36 7.87
CA GLU A 24 5.18 13.01 8.42
C GLU A 24 6.59 12.76 9.01
N ILE A 25 7.64 13.29 8.37
CA ILE A 25 9.03 13.15 8.86
C ILE A 25 9.24 14.00 10.12
N GLU A 26 8.63 15.18 10.22
CA GLU A 26 8.70 16.01 11.42
C GLU A 26 8.01 15.33 12.61
N ASP A 27 6.83 14.74 12.40
CA ASP A 27 6.04 14.09 13.45
C ASP A 27 6.63 12.73 13.89
N HIS A 28 7.15 11.93 12.94
CA HIS A 28 7.52 10.53 13.18
C HIS A 28 9.00 10.22 12.98
N GLY A 29 9.80 11.17 12.48
CA GLY A 29 11.20 10.96 12.14
C GLY A 29 11.44 10.12 10.88
N HIS A 30 10.39 9.54 10.28
CA HIS A 30 10.46 8.77 9.05
C HIS A 30 9.11 8.76 8.31
N PRO A 31 9.09 8.56 6.97
CA PRO A 31 7.84 8.42 6.23
C PRO A 31 6.98 7.28 6.79
N VAL A 32 5.68 7.52 6.94
CA VAL A 32 4.76 6.52 7.53
C VAL A 32 4.23 5.59 6.44
N CYS A 33 4.39 4.28 6.63
CA CYS A 33 3.92 3.30 5.65
C CYS A 33 2.49 2.81 5.94
N HIS A 34 1.48 3.51 5.43
CA HIS A 34 0.06 3.14 5.63
C HIS A 34 -0.37 1.84 4.92
N LYS A 35 0.44 1.31 3.98
CA LYS A 35 0.09 0.14 3.16
C LYS A 35 0.67 -1.19 3.67
N LYS A 36 1.52 -1.18 4.69
CA LYS A 36 2.17 -2.40 5.19
C LYS A 36 1.38 -3.06 6.31
N ILE A 37 0.14 -3.50 6.01
CA ILE A 37 -0.44 -4.59 6.78
C ILE A 37 0.15 -5.88 6.21
N HIS A 38 1.22 -6.39 6.83
CA HIS A 38 1.69 -7.73 6.53
C HIS A 38 0.62 -8.72 6.98
N LYS A 39 -0.19 -9.22 6.05
CA LYS A 39 -1.17 -10.26 6.37
C LYS A 39 -0.39 -11.49 6.82
N SER A 40 -0.64 -11.95 8.04
CA SER A 40 -0.07 -13.24 8.45
C SER A 40 -0.70 -14.32 7.57
N LYS A 41 0.15 -15.08 6.84
CA LYS A 41 -0.29 -16.25 6.06
C LYS A 41 -1.15 -17.22 6.89
N LYS A 42 -0.94 -17.20 8.21
CA LYS A 42 -1.55 -18.09 9.19
C LYS A 42 -3.01 -17.77 9.52
N VAL A 43 -3.44 -16.51 9.52
CA VAL A 43 -4.76 -16.11 10.07
C VAL A 43 -5.83 -15.87 9.01
N TYR A 44 -5.51 -15.21 7.89
CA TYR A 44 -6.51 -14.89 6.85
C TYR A 44 -6.46 -15.82 5.63
N ASP A 45 -5.27 -16.24 5.18
CA ASP A 45 -5.15 -17.01 3.93
C ASP A 45 -5.30 -18.54 4.14
N ARG A 46 -5.16 -19.04 5.38
CA ARG A 46 -5.31 -20.48 5.69
C ARG A 46 -6.72 -21.02 5.40
N LYS A 47 -7.75 -20.19 5.55
CA LYS A 47 -9.14 -20.57 5.23
C LYS A 47 -9.39 -20.60 3.73
N LYS A 48 -8.74 -19.70 2.97
CA LYS A 48 -8.85 -19.62 1.51
C LYS A 48 -8.15 -20.79 0.83
N SER A 49 -6.99 -21.22 1.32
CA SER A 49 -6.29 -22.42 0.82
C SER A 49 -7.01 -23.72 1.16
N LYS A 50 -7.70 -23.80 2.29
CA LYS A 50 -8.47 -24.99 2.69
C LYS A 50 -9.64 -25.30 1.75
N ALA A 51 -10.21 -24.29 1.11
CA ALA A 51 -11.33 -24.44 0.19
C ALA A 51 -10.93 -24.78 -1.26
N GLY A 52 -9.64 -24.68 -1.60
CA GLY A 52 -9.14 -24.89 -2.98
C GLY A 52 -8.18 -26.07 -3.13
N GLY A 53 -7.90 -26.81 -2.05
CA GLY A 53 -7.06 -28.01 -2.10
C GLY A 53 -7.92 -29.26 -2.20
N ASN A 54 -7.80 -29.99 -3.31
CA ASN A 54 -8.36 -31.34 -3.48
C ASN A 54 -7.60 -32.41 -2.64
N ASP A 55 -6.68 -31.99 -1.77
CA ASP A 55 -5.80 -32.88 -0.98
C ASP A 55 -6.44 -33.35 0.34
N LEU A 56 -7.75 -33.17 0.53
CA LEU A 56 -8.44 -33.75 1.69
C LEU A 56 -8.82 -35.21 1.36
N PRO A 57 -8.44 -36.18 2.20
CA PRO A 57 -8.66 -37.62 1.96
C PRO A 57 -10.14 -38.07 2.06
N PHE A 58 -11.08 -37.12 2.08
CA PHE A 58 -12.51 -37.36 2.30
C PHE A 58 -13.40 -36.84 1.16
N PHE A 59 -12.85 -36.60 -0.03
CA PHE A 59 -13.68 -36.50 -1.24
C PHE A 59 -14.10 -37.92 -1.65
N PHE A 60 -15.17 -38.44 -1.03
CA PHE A 60 -15.88 -39.59 -1.58
C PHE A 60 -16.62 -39.13 -2.84
N SER A 61 -16.23 -39.66 -4.01
CA SER A 61 -17.06 -39.56 -5.21
C SER A 61 -18.32 -40.39 -4.99
N ILE A 62 -19.48 -39.76 -5.08
CA ILE A 62 -20.74 -40.42 -5.42
C ILE A 62 -20.97 -40.20 -6.91
#